data_AF-A0A956KHY2-F1
#
_entry.id   AF-A0A956KHY2-F1
#
_cell.length_a   1.000
_cell.length_b   1.000
_cell.length_c   1.000
_cell.angle_alpha   90.00
_cell.angle_beta   90.00
_cell.angle_gamma   90.00
#
_symmetry.space_group_name_H-M   'P 1'
#
loop_
_entity.id
_entity.type
_entity.pdbx_description
1 polymer ?
#
loop_
_entity_poly.entity_id
_entity_poly.type
_entity_poly.pdbx_seq_one_letter_code
_entity_poly.pdbx_strand_id
1 'polypeptide(L)'
;AILMALALPPARADACRPRVGGELAMARPAWSSGSLVLVDEQIELDCRRTGRRRAYEDTRCSVRARYEYTGEGPARGVFAPSGAARVSSAQVSINGRPVQLGRPVEDELVRADLAVDDGARVEVEVTMTIAIATDEADFCTNHAGLARHWVVATRPRRISVVVDGAPGAEANTRVGVRAPSSWRVGLSDGSPSQRSLDATTPSRAPLRLTLANRAVLHGPFVAAGVGFGPQVRARLRAGWEIAAPAFVLYSAAVEGDAVEELLVVPAIEVASPAFWGVIPSAGLAVGAPVMVTPAPRPGVRIQLALTWPYLGLVGNVDVYPSFDGLSQALRGSLMLQVTL
;
A
#
# COMPACT_ATOMS: atom_id res chain seq x y z
N ALA A 1 5.70 -34.55 -0.38
CA ALA A 1 5.91 -33.18 -0.90
C ALA A 1 4.71 -32.26 -0.65
N ILE A 2 3.49 -32.61 -1.11
CA ILE A 2 2.28 -31.78 -0.94
C ILE A 2 1.88 -31.55 0.54
N LEU A 3 2.09 -32.53 1.41
CA LEU A 3 1.88 -32.40 2.86
C LEU A 3 2.93 -31.52 3.58
N MET A 4 4.11 -31.30 2.99
CA MET A 4 5.11 -30.40 3.58
C MET A 4 4.79 -28.92 3.34
N ALA A 5 4.07 -28.57 2.27
CA ALA A 5 3.67 -27.19 2.00
C ALA A 5 2.54 -26.71 2.93
N LEU A 6 1.70 -27.63 3.44
CA LEU A 6 0.63 -27.35 4.39
C LEU A 6 1.09 -27.39 5.87
N ALA A 7 2.25 -28.00 6.14
CA ALA A 7 2.80 -28.18 7.48
C ALA A 7 3.91 -27.17 7.82
N LEU A 8 4.28 -26.28 6.90
CA LEU A 8 5.01 -25.09 7.29
C LEU A 8 4.05 -24.31 8.20
N PRO A 9 4.42 -24.04 9.47
CA PRO A 9 3.68 -23.03 10.24
C PRO A 9 3.60 -21.81 9.33
N PRO A 10 2.51 -21.01 9.35
CA PRO A 10 2.55 -19.72 8.69
C PRO A 10 3.84 -19.12 9.21
N ALA A 11 4.86 -19.03 8.33
CA ALA A 11 6.06 -18.29 8.66
C ALA A 11 5.44 -17.02 9.19
N ARG A 12 5.77 -16.66 10.44
CA ARG A 12 5.43 -15.33 10.91
C ARG A 12 6.01 -14.48 9.80
N ALA A 13 5.14 -14.06 8.89
CA ALA A 13 5.44 -13.11 7.87
C ALA A 13 5.68 -11.95 8.80
N ASP A 14 6.94 -11.77 9.17
CA ASP A 14 7.42 -10.57 9.79
C ASP A 14 7.02 -9.54 8.76
N ALA A 15 5.79 -9.07 8.97
CA ALA A 15 5.00 -8.32 8.04
C ALA A 15 5.89 -7.16 7.71
N CYS A 16 6.35 -7.14 6.45
CA CYS A 16 7.41 -6.27 5.94
C CYS A 16 7.61 -5.10 6.89
N ARG A 17 8.65 -5.13 7.74
CA ARG A 17 9.02 -3.94 8.51
C ARG A 17 9.57 -2.99 7.46
N PRO A 18 8.75 -2.05 6.94
CA PRO A 18 9.19 -1.25 5.81
C PRO A 18 10.31 -0.35 6.32
N ARG A 19 11.39 -0.16 5.55
CA ARG A 19 12.16 1.05 5.76
C ARG A 19 11.25 2.22 5.43
N VAL A 20 11.14 3.13 6.39
CA VAL A 20 10.22 4.26 6.35
C VAL A 20 10.69 5.20 5.24
N GLY A 21 9.99 5.17 4.09
CA GLY A 21 10.18 6.17 3.04
C GLY A 21 9.68 7.52 3.54
N GLY A 22 10.62 8.40 3.90
CA GLY A 22 10.38 9.76 4.36
C GLY A 22 9.67 9.83 5.71
N GLU A 23 10.44 10.01 6.79
CA GLU A 23 9.91 10.46 8.07
C GLU A 23 9.82 11.99 8.03
N LEU A 24 8.59 12.50 8.14
CA LEU A 24 8.37 13.91 8.44
C LEU A 24 8.19 14.02 9.95
N ALA A 25 9.17 14.59 10.64
CA ALA A 25 9.05 14.94 12.04
C ALA A 25 8.56 16.39 12.16
N MET A 26 7.33 16.57 12.62
CA MET A 26 6.85 17.92 12.94
C MET A 26 7.44 18.36 14.27
N ALA A 27 8.51 19.15 14.21
CA ALA A 27 9.10 19.73 15.41
C ALA A 27 8.15 20.76 16.01
N ARG A 28 7.88 20.67 17.31
CA ARG A 28 7.16 21.73 18.04
C ARG A 28 8.09 22.94 18.24
N PRO A 29 7.56 24.18 18.29
CA PRO A 29 8.33 25.32 18.75
C PRO A 29 9.01 25.07 20.10
N ALA A 30 10.33 25.27 20.17
CA ALA A 30 11.11 25.15 21.39
C ALA A 30 11.29 26.53 22.03
N TRP A 31 10.79 26.73 23.24
CA TRP A 31 10.86 28.01 23.97
C TRP A 31 12.03 28.01 24.97
N SER A 32 12.75 29.13 25.09
CA SER A 32 14.06 29.20 25.74
C SER A 32 14.05 29.16 27.28
N SER A 33 12.90 29.14 27.94
CA SER A 33 12.79 28.84 29.39
C SER A 33 11.34 28.90 29.87
N GLY A 34 10.69 27.75 30.07
CA GLY A 34 9.59 27.51 31.05
C GLY A 34 8.33 28.37 31.06
N SER A 35 8.24 29.48 30.32
CA SER A 35 7.15 30.46 30.40
C SER A 35 5.94 30.07 29.56
N LEU A 36 6.03 29.05 28.72
CA LEU A 36 4.95 28.62 27.85
C LEU A 36 4.80 27.09 27.90
N VAL A 37 3.64 26.65 28.36
CA VAL A 37 3.20 25.25 28.46
C VAL A 37 2.22 24.98 27.34
N LEU A 38 2.47 23.95 26.53
CA LEU A 38 1.54 23.52 25.48
C LEU A 38 0.25 22.98 26.11
N VAL A 39 -0.89 23.55 25.76
CA VAL A 39 -2.22 23.16 26.26
C VAL A 39 -3.10 22.48 25.20
N ASP A 40 -2.95 22.84 23.93
CA ASP A 40 -3.68 22.22 22.81
C ASP A 40 -2.77 22.09 21.59
N GLU A 41 -2.92 20.99 20.87
CA GLU A 41 -2.21 20.72 19.62
C GLU A 41 -3.19 20.17 18.60
N GLN A 42 -3.38 20.89 17.49
CA GLN A 42 -4.19 20.45 16.36
C GLN A 42 -3.32 20.31 15.12
N ILE A 43 -3.35 19.15 14.49
CA ILE A 43 -2.59 18.87 13.27
C ILE A 43 -3.56 18.42 12.18
N GLU A 44 -3.60 19.17 11.10
CA GLU A 44 -4.37 18.83 9.90
C GLU A 44 -3.41 18.49 8.75
N LEU A 45 -3.57 17.31 8.18
CA LEU A 45 -2.85 16.86 7.00
C LEU A 45 -3.83 16.74 5.82
N ASP A 46 -3.71 17.60 4.82
CA ASP A 46 -4.46 17.52 3.56
C ASP A 46 -3.51 17.20 2.41
N CYS A 47 -3.61 15.98 1.89
CA CYS A 47 -2.81 15.53 0.75
C CYS A 47 -3.66 15.56 -0.53
N ARG A 48 -3.19 16.31 -1.54
CA ARG A 48 -3.85 16.44 -2.85
C ARG A 48 -2.91 16.06 -3.98
N ARG A 49 -3.46 15.42 -5.01
CA ARG A 49 -2.76 15.23 -6.29
C ARG A 49 -2.90 16.50 -7.12
N THR A 50 -1.76 17.06 -7.52
CA THR A 50 -1.72 18.34 -8.25
C THR A 50 -1.55 18.18 -9.76
N GLY A 51 -1.27 16.97 -10.24
CA GLY A 51 -1.04 16.67 -11.67
C GLY A 51 -2.20 15.94 -12.37
N ARG A 52 -2.31 16.13 -13.69
CA ARG A 52 -3.24 15.39 -14.58
C ARG A 52 -2.80 13.94 -14.82
N ARG A 53 -1.49 13.66 -14.75
CA ARG A 53 -0.99 12.28 -14.78
C ARG A 53 -1.25 11.66 -13.42
N ARG A 54 -1.74 10.42 -13.36
CA ARG A 54 -1.91 9.65 -12.10
C ARG A 54 -0.56 9.28 -11.45
N ALA A 55 0.50 10.03 -11.73
CA ALA A 55 1.83 9.82 -11.19
C ALA A 55 1.90 10.37 -9.77
N TYR A 56 2.56 9.62 -8.88
CA TYR A 56 2.63 9.93 -7.46
C TYR A 56 3.54 11.12 -7.13
N GLU A 57 4.45 11.46 -8.04
CA GLU A 57 5.40 12.57 -7.96
C GLU A 57 4.72 13.94 -7.85
N ASP A 58 3.44 14.04 -8.26
CA ASP A 58 2.65 15.27 -8.20
C ASP A 58 1.81 15.39 -6.92
N THR A 59 2.08 14.59 -5.89
CA THR A 59 1.34 14.67 -4.62
C THR A 59 1.94 15.76 -3.74
N ARG A 60 1.11 16.76 -3.40
CA ARG A 60 1.45 17.79 -2.41
C ARG A 60 0.62 17.57 -1.17
N CYS A 61 1.27 17.58 -0.02
CA CYS A 61 0.60 17.58 1.27
C CYS A 61 0.77 18.95 1.91
N SER A 62 -0.35 19.57 2.28
CA SER A 62 -0.35 20.72 3.18
C SER A 62 -0.55 20.22 4.60
N VAL A 63 0.38 20.57 5.47
CA VAL A 63 0.28 20.34 6.91
C VAL A 63 -0.01 21.66 7.58
N ARG A 64 -1.05 21.70 8.40
CA ARG A 64 -1.41 22.83 9.25
C ARG A 64 -1.33 22.38 10.70
N ALA A 65 -0.40 22.92 11.44
CA ALA A 65 -0.25 22.67 12.88
C ALA A 65 -0.62 23.93 13.65
N ARG A 66 -1.51 23.80 14.63
CA ARG A 66 -1.88 24.85 15.57
C ARG A 66 -1.45 24.41 16.97
N TYR A 67 -0.60 25.20 17.58
CA TYR A 67 -0.10 24.98 18.92
C TYR A 67 -0.62 26.09 19.81
N GLU A 68 -1.24 25.72 20.91
CA GLU A 68 -1.70 26.66 21.92
C GLU A 68 -0.83 26.52 23.17
N TYR A 69 -0.26 27.62 23.62
CA TYR A 69 0.57 27.67 24.81
C TYR A 69 -0.01 28.63 25.85
N THR A 70 0.25 28.37 27.13
CA THR A 70 -0.09 29.27 28.25
C THR A 70 1.11 29.45 29.19
N GLY A 71 1.19 30.61 29.84
CA GLY A 71 2.18 30.90 30.88
C GLY A 71 2.66 32.34 30.83
N GLU A 72 3.58 32.72 31.72
CA GLU A 72 3.77 34.12 32.12
C GLU A 72 5.04 34.76 31.53
N GLY A 73 4.89 36.02 31.11
CA GLY A 73 6.00 36.89 30.70
C GLY A 73 6.50 36.66 29.27
N PRO A 74 7.53 37.41 28.85
CA PRO A 74 8.04 37.34 27.49
C PRO A 74 8.72 35.99 27.23
N ALA A 75 8.52 35.46 26.03
CA ALA A 75 9.08 34.19 25.62
C ALA A 75 9.80 34.33 24.28
N ARG A 76 10.96 33.67 24.16
CA ARG A 76 11.66 33.51 22.88
C ARG A 76 11.71 32.04 22.53
N GLY A 77 11.49 31.71 21.27
CA GLY A 77 11.46 30.34 20.82
C GLY A 77 12.06 30.17 19.45
N VAL A 78 12.33 28.93 19.08
CA VAL A 78 12.79 28.55 17.76
C VAL A 78 11.86 27.49 17.23
N PHE A 79 11.38 27.69 16.01
CA PHE A 79 10.72 26.64 15.24
C PHE A 79 11.67 26.22 14.11
N ALA A 80 12.08 24.96 14.14
CA ALA A 80 12.92 24.33 13.13
C ALA A 80 12.35 22.94 12.87
N PRO A 81 11.56 22.74 11.80
CA PRO A 81 11.10 21.40 11.45
C PRO A 81 12.31 20.50 11.18
N SER A 82 12.18 19.19 11.35
CA SER A 82 13.25 18.25 11.02
C SER A 82 12.70 17.11 10.17
N GLY A 83 13.45 16.63 9.18
CA GLY A 83 13.05 15.45 8.41
C GLY A 83 13.49 15.47 6.96
N ALA A 84 13.39 14.31 6.32
CA ALA A 84 13.85 14.09 4.94
C ALA A 84 12.93 14.68 3.86
N ALA A 85 11.78 15.24 4.25
CA ALA A 85 10.80 15.73 3.30
C ALA A 85 11.14 17.14 2.80
N ARG A 86 11.17 17.32 1.47
CA ARG A 86 11.40 18.64 0.86
C ARG A 86 10.22 19.56 1.11
N VAL A 87 10.43 20.58 1.93
CA VAL A 87 9.44 21.63 2.18
C VAL A 87 9.54 22.69 1.11
N SER A 88 8.45 22.83 0.35
CA SER A 88 8.35 23.78 -0.76
C SER A 88 7.94 25.19 -0.31
N SER A 89 7.21 25.28 0.80
CA SER A 89 6.84 26.55 1.43
C SER A 89 6.51 26.31 2.89
N ALA A 90 6.88 27.24 3.76
CA ALA A 90 6.42 27.29 5.15
C ALA A 90 5.86 28.69 5.43
N GLN A 91 4.86 28.77 6.30
CA GLN A 91 4.35 30.01 6.88
C GLN A 91 4.17 29.76 8.37
N VAL A 92 4.67 30.69 9.19
CA VAL A 92 4.50 30.66 10.64
C VAL A 92 3.76 31.93 11.03
N SER A 93 2.77 31.81 11.90
CA SER A 93 2.13 32.97 12.52
C SER A 93 2.02 32.79 14.03
N ILE A 94 2.13 33.91 14.75
CA ILE A 94 1.93 33.98 16.20
C ILE A 94 0.73 34.88 16.44
N ASN A 95 -0.30 34.36 17.11
CA ASN A 95 -1.55 35.06 17.38
C ASN A 95 -2.15 35.68 16.09
N GLY A 96 -2.10 34.92 14.99
CA GLY A 96 -2.58 35.33 13.67
C GLY A 96 -1.67 36.32 12.91
N ARG A 97 -0.54 36.74 13.48
CA ARG A 97 0.42 37.63 12.81
C ARG A 97 1.55 36.83 12.15
N PRO A 98 1.82 37.01 10.85
CA PRO A 98 2.87 36.27 10.17
C PRO A 98 4.24 36.63 10.73
N VAL A 99 5.06 35.61 10.96
CA VAL A 99 6.47 35.73 11.36
C VAL A 99 7.32 35.60 10.12
N GLN A 100 8.30 36.49 9.98
CA GLN A 100 9.25 36.41 8.88
C GLN A 100 10.17 35.22 9.10
N LEU A 101 10.16 34.32 8.13
CA LEU A 101 10.99 33.13 8.14
C LEU A 101 12.42 33.47 7.71
N GLY A 102 13.41 32.86 8.36
CA GLY A 102 14.81 32.98 7.97
C GLY A 102 15.08 32.39 6.58
N ARG A 103 16.27 32.65 6.04
CA ARG A 103 16.72 31.97 4.81
C ARG A 103 16.80 30.45 5.07
N PRO A 104 16.41 29.62 4.09
CA PRO A 104 16.67 28.18 4.18
C PRO A 104 18.18 27.95 4.32
N VAL A 105 18.55 27.04 5.22
CA VAL A 105 19.93 26.58 5.41
C VAL A 105 20.07 25.28 4.61
N GLU A 106 21.20 25.04 3.93
CA GLU A 106 21.40 23.78 3.20
C GLU A 106 21.14 22.58 4.13
N ASP A 107 20.33 21.63 3.67
CA ASP A 107 19.86 20.43 4.39
C ASP A 107 19.09 20.65 5.71
N GLU A 108 18.82 21.90 6.10
CA GLU A 108 18.01 22.26 7.26
C GLU A 108 16.77 23.08 6.87
N LEU A 109 15.64 22.65 7.43
CA LEU A 109 14.36 23.31 7.27
C LEU A 109 14.36 24.73 7.85
N VAL A 110 13.42 25.52 7.34
CA VAL A 110 13.20 26.92 7.67
C VAL A 110 13.20 27.16 9.19
N ARG A 111 14.12 27.99 9.66
CA ARG A 111 14.18 28.46 11.05
C ARG A 111 13.35 29.73 11.22
N ALA A 112 12.50 29.74 12.24
CA ALA A 112 11.80 30.94 12.70
C ALA A 112 12.18 31.25 14.14
N ASP A 113 12.69 32.46 14.38
CA ASP A 113 12.83 32.97 15.74
C ASP A 113 11.49 33.59 16.16
N LEU A 114 10.93 33.09 17.25
CA LEU A 114 9.63 33.48 17.78
C LEU A 114 9.86 34.37 18.99
N ALA A 115 9.11 35.47 19.09
CA ALA A 115 9.11 36.35 20.24
C ALA A 115 7.69 36.73 20.60
N VAL A 116 7.37 36.68 21.89
CA VAL A 116 6.10 37.11 22.45
C VAL A 116 6.40 38.03 23.62
N ASP A 117 5.81 39.23 23.63
CA ASP A 117 6.10 40.27 24.62
C ASP A 117 5.26 40.13 25.91
N ASP A 118 4.09 39.48 25.84
CA ASP A 118 3.18 39.25 26.97
C ASP A 118 2.54 37.86 26.88
N GLY A 119 2.48 37.15 28.01
CA GLY A 119 2.16 35.73 28.09
C GLY A 119 0.95 35.46 28.98
N ALA A 120 -0.15 35.01 28.36
CA ALA A 120 -1.24 34.30 29.04
C ALA A 120 -1.78 33.17 28.14
N ARG A 121 -1.90 33.44 26.84
CA ARG A 121 -2.24 32.46 25.80
C ARG A 121 -1.55 32.84 24.49
N VAL A 122 -0.85 31.89 23.87
CA VAL A 122 -0.09 32.07 22.63
C VAL A 122 -0.51 31.01 21.64
N GLU A 123 -0.93 31.43 20.46
CA GLU A 123 -1.27 30.56 19.34
C GLU A 123 -0.16 30.61 18.30
N VAL A 124 0.45 29.47 18.00
CA VAL A 124 1.40 29.33 16.89
C VAL A 124 0.75 28.48 15.81
N GLU A 125 0.58 29.06 14.63
CA GLU A 125 0.11 28.31 13.45
C GLU A 125 1.25 28.15 12.46
N VAL A 126 1.48 26.92 12.04
CA VAL A 126 2.48 26.54 11.04
C VAL A 126 1.77 25.88 9.87
N THR A 127 1.91 26.46 8.68
CA THR A 127 1.44 25.86 7.43
C THR A 127 2.63 25.48 6.55
N MET A 128 2.75 24.21 6.19
CA MET A 128 3.86 23.69 5.37
C MET A 128 3.32 22.96 4.15
N THR A 129 3.86 23.23 2.97
CA THR A 129 3.60 22.42 1.77
C THR A 129 4.80 21.53 1.49
N ILE A 130 4.56 20.23 1.46
CA ILE A 130 5.58 19.20 1.37
C ILE A 130 5.44 18.49 0.04
N ALA A 131 6.54 18.41 -0.69
CA ALA A 131 6.66 17.51 -1.82
C ALA A 131 7.15 16.16 -1.29
N ILE A 132 6.38 15.11 -1.51
CA ILE A 132 6.77 13.76 -1.12
C ILE A 132 7.84 13.31 -2.12
N ALA A 133 9.11 13.49 -1.74
CA ALA A 133 10.24 12.96 -2.49
C ALA A 133 10.20 11.44 -2.47
N THR A 134 10.42 10.84 -3.64
CA THR A 134 10.18 9.43 -3.91
C THR A 134 11.39 8.59 -3.56
N ASP A 135 11.89 8.67 -2.34
CA ASP A 135 12.94 7.74 -1.94
C ASP A 135 12.37 6.36 -1.67
N GLU A 136 13.10 5.37 -2.18
CA GLU A 136 12.78 3.96 -2.39
C GLU A 136 11.71 3.41 -1.45
N ALA A 137 10.47 3.29 -1.96
CA ALA A 137 9.44 2.52 -1.28
C ALA A 137 9.77 1.03 -1.39
N ASP A 138 10.16 0.42 -0.27
CA ASP A 138 10.25 -1.02 -0.11
C ASP A 138 8.92 -1.71 -0.43
N PHE A 139 9.01 -2.84 -1.13
CA PHE A 139 7.90 -3.59 -1.70
C PHE A 139 6.97 -4.20 -0.64
N CYS A 140 5.97 -3.45 -0.20
CA CYS A 140 4.83 -4.00 0.57
C CYS A 140 3.69 -4.45 -0.37
N THR A 141 4.02 -5.12 -1.48
CA THR A 141 3.05 -5.60 -2.49
C THR A 141 2.60 -7.03 -2.19
N ASN A 142 1.46 -7.43 -2.78
CA ASN A 142 1.04 -8.83 -2.89
C ASN A 142 2.22 -9.66 -3.43
N HIS A 143 2.84 -10.51 -2.58
CA HIS A 143 4.03 -11.27 -2.97
C HIS A 143 3.75 -12.23 -4.12
N ALA A 144 2.54 -12.80 -4.19
CA ALA A 144 2.12 -13.64 -5.31
C ALA A 144 1.95 -12.81 -6.60
N GLY A 145 1.39 -11.61 -6.48
CA GLY A 145 1.26 -10.68 -7.60
C GLY A 145 2.61 -10.16 -8.10
N LEU A 146 3.59 -9.89 -7.23
CA LEU A 146 4.96 -9.53 -7.65
C LEU A 146 5.65 -10.68 -8.39
N ALA A 147 5.43 -11.90 -7.93
CA ALA A 147 5.97 -13.10 -8.56
C ALA A 147 5.44 -13.31 -9.99
N ARG A 148 4.35 -12.65 -10.37
CA ARG A 148 3.69 -12.83 -11.67
C ARG A 148 3.68 -11.56 -12.53
N HIS A 149 3.53 -10.40 -11.92
CA HIS A 149 3.31 -9.10 -12.59
C HIS A 149 4.33 -8.07 -12.13
N TRP A 150 5.62 -8.43 -12.12
CA TRP A 150 6.68 -7.55 -11.64
C TRP A 150 6.83 -6.27 -12.48
N VAL A 151 6.54 -6.32 -13.80
CA VAL A 151 6.59 -5.17 -14.71
C VAL A 151 5.50 -4.14 -14.40
N VAL A 152 4.30 -4.62 -14.03
CA VAL A 152 3.12 -3.79 -13.73
C VAL A 152 3.05 -3.46 -12.23
N ALA A 153 4.12 -3.76 -11.48
CA ALA A 153 4.20 -3.48 -10.06
C ALA A 153 4.20 -1.98 -9.76
N THR A 154 3.01 -1.43 -9.59
CA THR A 154 2.87 -0.14 -8.92
C THR A 154 3.38 -0.31 -7.49
N ARG A 155 4.53 0.29 -7.19
CA ARG A 155 5.15 0.18 -5.87
C ARG A 155 4.18 0.75 -4.82
N PRO A 156 3.71 -0.04 -3.84
CA PRO A 156 2.87 0.45 -2.77
C PRO A 156 3.75 1.38 -1.96
N ARG A 157 3.40 2.66 -1.98
CA ARG A 157 4.12 3.66 -1.21
C ARG A 157 3.46 3.74 0.16
N ARG A 158 4.31 3.78 1.18
CA ARG A 158 3.95 4.12 2.55
C ARG A 158 4.67 5.42 2.88
N ILE A 159 3.92 6.46 3.20
CA ILE A 159 4.47 7.64 3.85
C ILE A 159 4.17 7.49 5.33
N SER A 160 5.14 7.79 6.18
CA SER A 160 4.96 7.89 7.63
C SER A 160 5.15 9.34 8.04
N VAL A 161 4.07 10.00 8.44
CA VAL A 161 4.21 11.27 9.17
C VAL A 161 4.37 10.91 10.63
N VAL A 162 5.43 11.41 11.27
CA VAL A 162 5.70 11.20 12.69
C VAL A 162 5.51 12.52 13.42
N VAL A 163 4.54 12.54 14.32
CA VAL A 163 4.37 13.67 15.24
C VAL A 163 5.06 13.28 16.53
N ASP A 164 6.23 13.87 16.79
CA ASP A 164 6.96 13.61 18.02
C ASP A 164 6.28 14.28 19.21
N GLY A 165 6.04 13.46 20.23
CA GLY A 165 5.53 13.92 21.50
C GLY A 165 6.60 14.54 22.37
N ALA A 166 6.51 15.83 22.69
CA ALA A 166 7.42 16.43 23.66
C ALA A 166 7.22 15.80 25.06
N PRO A 167 8.32 15.47 25.77
CA PRO A 167 8.24 15.03 27.14
C PRO A 167 7.71 16.16 28.02
N GLY A 168 6.59 15.93 28.72
CA GLY A 168 6.13 16.79 29.82
C GLY A 168 4.80 17.55 29.62
N ALA A 169 4.16 17.52 28.46
CA ALA A 169 2.86 18.20 28.27
C ALA A 169 1.68 17.23 28.45
N GLU A 170 0.65 17.62 29.22
CA GLU A 170 -0.65 16.91 29.29
C GLU A 170 -1.61 17.26 28.13
N ALA A 171 -1.11 17.96 27.11
CA ALA A 171 -1.94 18.39 25.98
C ALA A 171 -2.62 17.22 25.25
N ASN A 172 -3.86 17.43 24.84
CA ASN A 172 -4.54 16.55 23.91
C ASN A 172 -4.09 16.91 22.50
N THR A 173 -3.52 15.94 21.76
CA THR A 173 -3.20 16.13 20.35
C THR A 173 -4.38 15.67 19.51
N ARG A 174 -5.02 16.59 18.77
CA ARG A 174 -6.04 16.28 17.78
C ARG A 174 -5.42 16.21 16.40
N VAL A 175 -5.60 15.09 15.72
CA VAL A 175 -5.08 14.91 14.36
C VAL A 175 -6.21 14.60 13.39
N GLY A 176 -6.35 15.47 12.39
CA GLY A 176 -7.26 15.30 11.26
C GLY A 176 -6.47 15.00 10.00
N VAL A 177 -6.75 13.88 9.34
CA VAL A 177 -6.10 13.51 8.08
C VAL A 177 -7.10 13.39 6.97
N ARG A 178 -6.85 14.11 5.88
CA ARG A 178 -7.56 14.00 4.61
C ARG A 178 -6.59 13.53 3.53
N ALA A 179 -6.82 12.31 3.05
CA ALA A 179 -6.02 11.71 1.99
C ALA A 179 -6.83 11.55 0.69
N PRO A 180 -6.17 11.44 -0.48
CA PRO A 180 -6.85 11.08 -1.72
C PRO A 180 -7.65 9.77 -1.59
N SER A 181 -8.73 9.61 -2.36
CA SER A 181 -9.63 8.44 -2.27
C SER A 181 -8.97 7.07 -2.48
N SER A 182 -7.81 7.04 -3.13
CA SER A 182 -6.98 5.84 -3.33
C SER A 182 -6.13 5.46 -2.12
N TRP A 183 -6.00 6.35 -1.13
CA TRP A 183 -5.13 6.17 0.03
C TRP A 183 -5.95 5.73 1.24
N ARG A 184 -5.28 5.00 2.12
CA ARG A 184 -5.79 4.74 3.47
C ARG A 184 -4.80 5.30 4.48
N VAL A 185 -5.35 5.88 5.54
CA VAL A 185 -4.65 6.45 6.69
C VAL A 185 -4.80 5.46 7.84
N GLY A 186 -3.70 5.07 8.47
CA GLY A 186 -3.74 4.23 9.68
C GLY A 186 -2.74 4.72 10.71
N LEU A 187 -3.03 4.41 11.97
CA LEU A 187 -2.12 4.57 13.11
C LEU A 187 -1.14 3.39 13.15
N SER A 188 0.06 3.61 13.67
CA SER A 188 1.06 2.53 13.87
C SER A 188 0.70 1.51 14.94
N ASP A 189 -0.33 1.77 15.74
CA ASP A 189 -0.81 0.87 16.80
C ASP A 189 -1.56 -0.37 16.26
N GLY A 190 -1.68 -0.50 14.94
CA GLY A 190 -2.39 -1.60 14.28
C GLY A 190 -3.88 -1.33 14.07
N SER A 191 -4.37 -0.14 14.41
CA SER A 191 -5.75 0.26 14.17
C SER A 191 -6.13 0.19 12.68
N PRO A 192 -7.39 -0.17 12.37
CA PRO A 192 -7.85 -0.31 10.98
C PRO A 192 -7.72 1.00 10.21
N SER A 193 -7.08 0.93 9.04
CA SER A 193 -6.89 2.10 8.19
C SER A 193 -8.20 2.63 7.59
N GLN A 194 -8.41 3.94 7.64
CA GLN A 194 -9.60 4.66 7.19
C GLN A 194 -9.28 5.67 6.07
N ARG A 195 -10.29 6.30 5.46
CA ARG A 195 -10.08 7.34 4.42
C ARG A 195 -9.79 8.71 5.01
N SER A 196 -10.41 8.99 6.14
CA SER A 196 -10.14 10.11 7.01
C SER A 196 -9.88 9.56 8.41
N LEU A 197 -9.01 10.20 9.15
CA LEU A 197 -8.74 9.85 10.52
C LEU A 197 -8.83 11.13 11.34
N ASP A 198 -9.76 11.14 12.29
CA ASP A 198 -9.79 12.12 13.38
C ASP A 198 -9.45 11.36 14.66
N ALA A 199 -8.25 11.57 15.18
CA ALA A 199 -7.74 10.90 16.36
C ALA A 199 -7.39 11.91 17.45
N THR A 200 -7.68 11.56 18.70
CA THR A 200 -7.14 12.27 19.87
C THR A 200 -6.16 11.33 20.55
N THR A 201 -4.89 11.70 20.59
CA THR A 201 -3.83 10.89 21.21
C THR A 201 -3.17 11.65 22.35
N PRO A 202 -2.79 10.96 23.45
CA PRO A 202 -1.97 11.60 24.47
C PRO A 202 -0.65 12.04 23.84
N SER A 203 -0.24 13.26 24.16
CA SER A 203 0.88 13.99 23.54
C SER A 203 2.23 13.27 23.49
N ARG A 204 2.39 12.12 24.16
CA ARG A 204 3.66 11.38 24.33
C ARG A 204 3.86 10.25 23.32
N ALA A 205 2.84 9.86 22.56
CA ALA A 205 2.96 8.77 21.60
C ALA A 205 3.35 9.32 20.22
N PRO A 206 4.42 8.82 19.59
CA PRO A 206 4.73 9.18 18.21
C PRO A 206 3.57 8.74 17.33
N LEU A 207 2.87 9.70 16.74
CA LEU A 207 1.79 9.40 15.82
C LEU A 207 2.41 9.05 14.47
N ARG A 208 2.36 7.78 14.06
CA ARG A 208 2.77 7.40 12.70
C ARG A 208 1.56 7.23 11.81
N LEU A 209 1.39 8.14 10.85
CA LEU A 209 0.35 8.05 9.84
C LEU A 209 0.86 7.27 8.64
N THR A 210 0.34 6.07 8.43
CA THR A 210 0.63 5.26 7.24
C THR A 210 -0.33 5.62 6.12
N LEU A 211 0.19 6.22 5.05
CA LEU A 211 -0.56 6.44 3.81
C LEU A 211 -0.22 5.31 2.83
N ALA A 212 -1.11 4.34 2.69
CA ALA A 212 -0.89 3.19 1.81
C ALA A 212 -1.81 3.24 0.58
N ASN A 213 -1.24 3.07 -0.61
CA ASN A 213 -2.02 2.77 -1.81
C ASN A 213 -2.13 1.25 -2.01
N ARG A 214 -3.33 0.76 -2.30
CA ARG A 214 -3.50 -0.61 -2.79
C ARG A 214 -3.03 -0.68 -4.24
N ALA A 215 -1.88 -1.27 -4.46
CA ALA A 215 -1.47 -1.71 -5.78
C ALA A 215 -2.32 -2.92 -6.16
N VAL A 216 -3.20 -2.77 -7.14
CA VAL A 216 -3.78 -3.92 -7.85
C VAL A 216 -2.79 -4.29 -8.92
N LEU A 217 -2.17 -5.46 -8.79
CA LEU A 217 -1.29 -5.99 -9.82
C LEU A 217 -2.15 -6.77 -10.79
N HIS A 218 -1.95 -6.59 -12.09
CA HIS A 218 -2.72 -7.29 -13.09
C HIS A 218 -1.96 -7.34 -14.41
N GLY A 219 -2.25 -8.34 -15.21
CA GLY A 219 -1.57 -8.49 -16.50
C GLY A 219 -2.09 -9.67 -17.29
N PRO A 220 -1.80 -9.68 -18.60
CA PRO A 220 -2.09 -10.82 -19.44
C PRO A 220 -1.12 -11.96 -19.15
N PHE A 221 -1.55 -13.17 -19.48
CA PHE A 221 -0.69 -14.34 -19.53
C PHE A 221 -1.08 -15.24 -20.69
N VAL A 222 -0.13 -16.05 -21.12
CA VAL A 222 -0.31 -17.09 -22.13
C VAL A 222 0.31 -18.39 -21.63
N ALA A 223 -0.26 -19.53 -21.98
CA ALA A 223 0.33 -20.82 -21.66
C ALA A 223 0.12 -21.81 -22.82
N ALA A 224 1.05 -22.76 -22.92
CA ALA A 224 0.98 -23.85 -23.89
C ALA A 224 1.46 -25.15 -23.25
N GLY A 225 0.90 -26.27 -23.69
CA GLY A 225 1.32 -27.58 -23.21
C GLY A 225 0.44 -28.71 -23.72
N VAL A 226 0.20 -29.67 -22.86
CA VAL A 226 -0.52 -30.91 -23.20
C VAL A 226 -1.77 -31.06 -22.33
N GLY A 227 -2.88 -31.38 -22.98
CA GLY A 227 -4.11 -31.83 -22.35
C GLY A 227 -4.16 -33.35 -22.28
N PHE A 228 -4.71 -33.86 -21.19
CA PHE A 228 -4.95 -35.28 -20.94
C PHE A 228 -6.46 -35.52 -20.79
N GLY A 229 -6.94 -36.62 -21.35
CA GLY A 229 -8.33 -37.02 -21.36
C GLY A 229 -8.45 -38.33 -22.12
N PRO A 230 -9.52 -38.54 -22.92
CA PRO A 230 -9.59 -39.68 -23.84
C PRO A 230 -8.43 -39.71 -24.85
N GLN A 231 -7.88 -38.54 -25.17
CA GLN A 231 -6.73 -38.38 -26.05
C GLN A 231 -5.77 -37.34 -25.47
N VAL A 232 -4.48 -37.50 -25.74
CA VAL A 232 -3.47 -36.48 -25.45
C VAL A 232 -3.46 -35.48 -26.61
N ARG A 233 -3.69 -34.20 -26.32
CA ARG A 233 -3.76 -33.14 -27.34
C ARG A 233 -2.92 -31.93 -26.90
N ALA A 234 -2.47 -31.13 -27.88
CA ALA A 234 -1.89 -29.83 -27.57
C ALA A 234 -2.95 -28.95 -26.91
N ARG A 235 -2.53 -28.06 -26.00
CA ARG A 235 -3.43 -27.13 -25.33
C ARG A 235 -2.82 -25.75 -25.24
N LEU A 236 -3.63 -24.76 -25.54
CA LEU A 236 -3.29 -23.34 -25.47
C LEU A 236 -4.20 -22.66 -24.45
N ARG A 237 -3.66 -21.66 -23.76
CA ARG A 237 -4.36 -20.82 -22.79
C ARG A 237 -3.93 -19.38 -22.96
N ALA A 238 -4.88 -18.46 -22.92
CA ALA A 238 -4.61 -17.03 -22.83
C ALA A 238 -5.59 -16.40 -21.85
N GLY A 239 -5.14 -15.47 -21.03
CA GLY A 239 -6.01 -14.89 -20.03
C GLY A 239 -5.48 -13.61 -19.42
N TRP A 240 -6.24 -13.10 -18.46
CA TRP A 240 -5.90 -11.95 -17.65
C TRP A 240 -6.00 -12.33 -16.19
N GLU A 241 -5.05 -11.86 -15.39
CA GLU A 241 -5.02 -12.07 -13.94
C GLU A 241 -4.99 -10.74 -13.21
N ILE A 242 -5.60 -10.71 -12.02
CA ILE A 242 -5.68 -9.59 -11.10
C ILE A 242 -5.31 -10.10 -9.70
N ALA A 243 -4.26 -9.56 -9.11
CA ALA A 243 -3.79 -9.89 -7.78
C ALA A 243 -4.43 -8.97 -6.73
N ALA A 244 -5.39 -9.50 -5.96
CA ALA A 244 -6.06 -8.81 -4.86
C ALA A 244 -6.74 -9.82 -3.91
N PRO A 245 -6.73 -9.66 -2.56
CA PRO A 245 -5.68 -9.13 -1.68
C PRO A 245 -4.59 -10.18 -1.33
N ALA A 246 -3.41 -9.68 -0.92
CA ALA A 246 -2.16 -10.32 -0.41
C ALA A 246 -1.63 -11.63 -1.04
N PHE A 247 -2.45 -12.66 -1.14
CA PHE A 247 -2.10 -14.00 -1.65
C PHE A 247 -3.17 -14.53 -2.61
N VAL A 248 -4.20 -13.76 -2.90
CA VAL A 248 -5.30 -14.14 -3.79
C VAL A 248 -5.10 -13.52 -5.17
N LEU A 249 -5.30 -14.34 -6.20
CA LEU A 249 -5.30 -13.97 -7.60
C LEU A 249 -6.66 -14.34 -8.19
N TYR A 250 -7.24 -13.43 -8.98
CA TYR A 250 -8.42 -13.66 -9.78
C TYR A 250 -8.00 -13.73 -11.23
N SER A 251 -8.44 -14.75 -11.96
CA SER A 251 -8.14 -14.84 -13.39
C SER A 251 -9.38 -15.19 -14.21
N ALA A 252 -9.35 -14.75 -15.46
CA ALA A 252 -10.25 -15.21 -16.51
C ALA A 252 -9.40 -15.62 -17.71
N ALA A 253 -9.58 -16.85 -18.17
CA ALA A 253 -8.81 -17.41 -19.27
C ALA A 253 -9.72 -18.03 -20.34
N VAL A 254 -9.23 -18.03 -21.56
CA VAL A 254 -9.73 -18.86 -22.65
C VAL A 254 -8.72 -19.97 -22.89
N GLU A 255 -9.20 -21.20 -23.01
CA GLU A 255 -8.39 -22.38 -23.31
C GLU A 255 -8.93 -23.12 -24.52
N GLY A 256 -8.05 -23.78 -25.27
CA GLY A 256 -8.48 -24.67 -26.32
C GLY A 256 -7.42 -25.65 -26.78
N ASP A 257 -7.86 -26.69 -27.49
CA ASP A 257 -6.99 -27.73 -28.06
C ASP A 257 -6.57 -27.47 -29.52
N ALA A 258 -6.90 -26.26 -30.02
CA ALA A 258 -6.69 -25.79 -31.40
C ALA A 258 -7.47 -26.57 -32.49
N VAL A 259 -8.35 -27.49 -32.11
CA VAL A 259 -9.13 -28.29 -33.08
C VAL A 259 -10.63 -28.18 -32.83
N GLU A 260 -11.10 -28.53 -31.63
CA GLU A 260 -12.54 -28.76 -31.37
C GLU A 260 -13.01 -28.14 -30.05
N GLU A 261 -12.14 -28.08 -29.05
CA GLU A 261 -12.51 -27.68 -27.69
C GLU A 261 -12.10 -26.24 -27.43
N LEU A 262 -13.06 -25.44 -26.96
CA LEU A 262 -12.87 -24.07 -26.47
C LEU A 262 -13.53 -23.96 -25.11
N LEU A 263 -12.83 -23.39 -24.14
CA LEU A 263 -13.28 -23.22 -22.77
C LEU A 263 -13.04 -21.81 -22.28
N VAL A 264 -13.93 -21.32 -21.44
CA VAL A 264 -13.76 -20.08 -20.68
C VAL A 264 -13.67 -20.43 -19.20
N VAL A 265 -12.64 -19.93 -18.51
CA VAL A 265 -12.31 -20.36 -17.15
C VAL A 265 -12.06 -19.14 -16.26
N PRO A 266 -13.09 -18.66 -15.53
CA PRO A 266 -12.87 -17.87 -14.34
C PRO A 266 -12.27 -18.73 -13.22
N ALA A 267 -11.27 -18.20 -12.51
CA ALA A 267 -10.63 -18.90 -11.39
C ALA A 267 -10.17 -17.95 -10.28
N ILE A 268 -10.13 -18.48 -9.06
CA ILE A 268 -9.57 -17.85 -7.87
C ILE A 268 -8.41 -18.72 -7.39
N GLU A 269 -7.25 -18.12 -7.19
CA GLU A 269 -6.02 -18.80 -6.77
C GLU A 269 -5.50 -18.21 -5.46
N VAL A 270 -5.10 -19.09 -4.54
CA VAL A 270 -4.28 -18.72 -3.38
C VAL A 270 -2.86 -19.14 -3.66
N ALA A 271 -1.92 -18.19 -3.59
CA ALA A 271 -0.53 -18.40 -3.96
C ALA A 271 0.44 -17.90 -2.88
N SER A 272 1.50 -18.67 -2.65
CA SER A 272 2.57 -18.32 -1.73
C SER A 272 3.41 -17.16 -2.27
N PRO A 273 4.14 -16.44 -1.40
CA PRO A 273 5.23 -15.57 -1.83
C PRO A 273 6.23 -16.35 -2.71
N ALA A 274 6.81 -15.67 -3.71
CA ALA A 274 8.04 -16.13 -4.36
C ALA A 274 9.24 -15.39 -3.77
N PHE A 275 10.40 -16.05 -3.78
CA PHE A 275 11.68 -15.40 -3.53
C PHE A 275 12.49 -15.37 -4.83
N TRP A 276 12.96 -14.18 -5.18
CA TRP A 276 13.54 -13.81 -6.48
C TRP A 276 14.47 -14.90 -7.06
N GLY A 277 13.96 -15.66 -8.03
CA GLY A 277 14.70 -16.69 -8.78
C GLY A 277 14.94 -18.04 -8.10
N VAL A 278 14.83 -18.14 -6.77
CA VAL A 278 15.19 -19.37 -6.02
C VAL A 278 13.97 -20.21 -5.63
N ILE A 279 12.91 -19.56 -5.14
CA ILE A 279 11.72 -20.25 -4.63
C ILE A 279 10.51 -19.82 -5.48
N PRO A 280 9.91 -20.72 -6.28
CA PRO A 280 8.71 -20.39 -7.03
C PRO A 280 7.54 -20.12 -6.08
N SER A 281 6.64 -19.23 -6.49
CA SER A 281 5.32 -19.09 -5.87
C SER A 281 4.51 -20.32 -6.19
N ALA A 282 4.11 -21.06 -5.16
CA ALA A 282 3.22 -22.21 -5.27
C ALA A 282 1.78 -21.76 -5.06
N GLY A 283 0.89 -22.15 -5.96
CA GLY A 283 -0.51 -21.74 -5.92
C GLY A 283 -1.48 -22.90 -6.10
N LEU A 284 -2.63 -22.75 -5.44
CA LEU A 284 -3.78 -23.64 -5.55
C LEU A 284 -4.99 -22.79 -5.98
N ALA A 285 -5.58 -23.13 -7.11
CA ALA A 285 -6.74 -22.45 -7.65
C ALA A 285 -7.95 -23.36 -7.76
N VAL A 286 -9.12 -22.75 -7.64
CA VAL A 286 -10.40 -23.33 -7.99
C VAL A 286 -11.03 -22.48 -9.08
N GLY A 287 -11.60 -23.11 -10.10
CA GLY A 287 -12.23 -22.43 -11.22
C GLY A 287 -13.55 -23.06 -11.63
N ALA A 288 -14.29 -22.32 -12.45
CA ALA A 288 -15.55 -22.76 -13.03
C ALA A 288 -15.44 -22.79 -14.56
N PRO A 289 -14.76 -23.79 -15.14
CA PRO A 289 -14.62 -23.89 -16.59
C PRO A 289 -15.98 -24.08 -17.24
N VAL A 290 -16.23 -23.34 -18.31
CA VAL A 290 -17.38 -23.52 -19.19
C VAL A 290 -16.85 -23.93 -20.54
N MET A 291 -17.08 -25.19 -20.90
CA MET A 291 -16.85 -25.68 -22.26
C MET A 291 -17.84 -24.98 -23.17
N VAL A 292 -17.37 -24.26 -24.19
CA VAL A 292 -18.19 -23.52 -25.16
C VAL A 292 -18.46 -24.39 -26.38
N THR A 293 -17.43 -25.09 -26.86
CA THR A 293 -17.52 -26.06 -27.96
C THR A 293 -17.08 -27.44 -27.47
N PRO A 294 -17.70 -28.54 -27.95
CA PRO A 294 -18.77 -28.58 -28.96
C PRO A 294 -20.17 -28.17 -28.44
N ALA A 295 -20.39 -28.17 -27.12
CA ALA A 295 -21.64 -27.70 -26.52
C ALA A 295 -21.39 -27.04 -25.15
N PRO A 296 -22.17 -26.00 -24.78
CA PRO A 296 -22.08 -25.34 -23.48
C PRO A 296 -22.21 -26.32 -22.30
N ARG A 297 -21.14 -26.49 -21.52
CA ARG A 297 -21.16 -27.35 -20.33
C ARG A 297 -20.34 -26.77 -19.18
N PRO A 298 -20.94 -26.47 -18.02
CA PRO A 298 -20.21 -26.03 -16.85
C PRO A 298 -19.46 -27.20 -16.19
N GLY A 299 -18.31 -26.90 -15.60
CA GLY A 299 -17.52 -27.83 -14.82
C GLY A 299 -16.89 -27.16 -13.60
N VAL A 300 -16.09 -27.94 -12.89
CA VAL A 300 -15.29 -27.50 -11.73
C VAL A 300 -13.83 -27.80 -12.02
N ARG A 301 -12.96 -26.82 -11.77
CA ARG A 301 -11.51 -26.95 -11.96
C ARG A 301 -10.78 -26.89 -10.63
N ILE A 302 -9.79 -27.76 -10.47
CA ILE A 302 -8.70 -27.59 -9.51
C ILE A 302 -7.42 -27.35 -10.31
N GLN A 303 -6.65 -26.33 -9.92
CA GLN A 303 -5.41 -25.96 -10.57
C GLN A 303 -4.27 -25.86 -9.55
N LEU A 304 -3.10 -26.37 -9.90
CA LEU A 304 -1.85 -26.18 -9.20
C LEU A 304 -0.92 -25.35 -10.07
N ALA A 305 -0.22 -24.39 -9.46
CA ALA A 305 0.74 -23.55 -10.17
C ALA A 305 2.07 -23.46 -9.41
N LEU A 306 3.16 -23.43 -10.16
CA LEU A 306 4.50 -23.08 -9.68
C LEU A 306 5.01 -21.95 -10.57
N THR A 307 5.14 -20.74 -10.03
CA THR A 307 5.42 -19.53 -10.81
C THR A 307 6.69 -18.81 -10.34
N TRP A 308 7.59 -18.57 -11.28
CA TRP A 308 8.71 -17.64 -11.25
C TRP A 308 8.29 -16.31 -11.92
N PRO A 309 9.07 -15.21 -11.77
CA PRO A 309 8.73 -13.89 -12.29
C PRO A 309 8.23 -13.79 -13.74
N TYR A 310 8.64 -14.72 -14.61
CA TYR A 310 8.28 -14.73 -16.04
C TYR A 310 7.69 -16.05 -16.52
N LEU A 311 7.78 -17.10 -15.71
CA LEU A 311 7.57 -18.46 -16.15
C LEU A 311 6.80 -19.23 -15.09
N GLY A 312 5.79 -19.97 -15.51
CA GLY A 312 4.97 -20.79 -14.63
C GLY A 312 4.81 -22.19 -15.17
N LEU A 313 4.72 -23.17 -14.28
CA LEU A 313 4.18 -24.49 -14.57
C LEU A 313 2.79 -24.56 -13.98
N VAL A 314 1.78 -24.84 -14.81
CA VAL A 314 0.38 -24.89 -14.39
C VAL A 314 -0.20 -26.25 -14.75
N GLY A 315 -0.64 -26.98 -13.74
CA GLY A 315 -1.41 -28.22 -13.89
C GLY A 315 -2.87 -27.99 -13.51
N ASN A 316 -3.81 -28.55 -14.25
CA ASN A 316 -5.22 -28.51 -13.85
C ASN A 316 -5.93 -29.84 -14.11
N VAL A 317 -7.03 -30.01 -13.38
CA VAL A 317 -7.99 -31.10 -13.55
C VAL A 317 -9.39 -30.48 -13.55
N ASP A 318 -10.14 -30.78 -14.59
CA ASP A 318 -11.52 -30.35 -14.80
C ASP A 318 -12.46 -31.54 -14.68
N VAL A 319 -13.52 -31.35 -13.89
CA VAL A 319 -14.62 -32.30 -13.75
C VAL A 319 -15.87 -31.68 -14.35
N TYR A 320 -16.43 -32.33 -15.36
CA TYR A 320 -17.72 -31.96 -15.96
C TYR A 320 -18.78 -32.95 -15.48
N PRO A 321 -19.73 -32.53 -14.62
CA PRO A 321 -20.79 -33.41 -14.12
C PRO A 321 -21.74 -33.79 -15.25
N SER A 322 -22.34 -34.97 -15.16
CA SER A 322 -23.39 -35.40 -16.08
C SER A 322 -24.64 -34.53 -15.92
N PHE A 323 -25.10 -33.94 -17.02
CA PHE A 323 -26.40 -33.26 -17.12
C PHE A 323 -27.08 -33.73 -18.40
N ASP A 324 -28.41 -33.89 -18.37
CA ASP A 324 -29.24 -34.14 -19.56
C ASP A 324 -28.69 -35.21 -20.53
N GLY A 325 -28.33 -36.39 -20.01
CA GLY A 325 -27.87 -37.52 -20.82
C GLY A 325 -26.39 -37.47 -21.24
N LEU A 326 -25.64 -36.44 -20.87
CA LEU A 326 -24.19 -36.35 -21.13
C LEU A 326 -23.40 -37.16 -20.08
N SER A 327 -22.44 -37.97 -20.54
CA SER A 327 -21.54 -38.72 -19.66
C SER A 327 -20.59 -37.80 -18.90
N GLN A 328 -20.23 -38.18 -17.67
CA GLN A 328 -19.22 -37.48 -16.89
C GLN A 328 -17.88 -37.43 -17.66
N ALA A 329 -17.23 -36.27 -17.66
CA ALA A 329 -15.91 -36.12 -18.29
C ALA A 329 -14.89 -35.61 -17.27
N LEU A 330 -13.73 -36.24 -17.25
CA LEU A 330 -12.55 -35.80 -16.53
C LEU A 330 -11.51 -35.38 -17.55
N ARG A 331 -11.00 -34.15 -17.43
CA ARG A 331 -9.91 -33.63 -18.28
C ARG A 331 -8.81 -33.11 -17.38
N GLY A 332 -7.58 -33.14 -17.87
CA GLY A 332 -6.47 -32.48 -17.20
C GLY A 332 -5.58 -31.78 -18.21
N SER A 333 -4.68 -30.95 -17.74
CA SER A 333 -3.60 -30.42 -18.57
C SER A 333 -2.39 -30.04 -17.74
N LEU A 334 -1.24 -30.03 -18.40
CA LEU A 334 0.02 -29.51 -17.89
C LEU A 334 0.58 -28.53 -18.91
N MET A 335 0.75 -27.27 -18.49
CA MET A 335 1.11 -26.16 -19.37
C MET A 335 2.26 -25.34 -18.78
N LEU A 336 3.10 -24.82 -19.67
CA LEU A 336 4.08 -23.79 -19.38
C LEU A 336 3.43 -22.43 -19.64
N GLN A 337 3.36 -21.58 -18.62
CA GLN A 337 2.76 -20.25 -18.64
C GLN A 337 3.84 -19.17 -18.67
N VAL A 338 3.60 -18.10 -19.43
CA VAL A 338 4.37 -16.86 -19.43
C VAL A 338 3.42 -15.74 -19.03
N THR A 339 3.82 -14.94 -18.05
CA THR A 339 3.10 -13.73 -17.65
C THR A 339 3.78 -12.52 -18.28
N LEU A 340 2.98 -11.60 -18.81
CA LEU A 340 3.41 -10.47 -19.64
C LEU A 340 3.27 -9.14 -18.90
#